data_AF-A0A431VQ51-F1
#
_entry.id   AF-A0A431VQ51-F1
#
_cell.length_a   1.000
_cell.length_b   1.000
_cell.length_c   1.000
_cell.angle_alpha   90.00
_cell.angle_beta   90.00
_cell.angle_gamma   90.00
#
_symmetry.space_group_name_H-M   'P 1'
#
loop_
_entity.id
_entity.type
_entity.pdbx_description
1 polymer ?
#
loop_
_entity_poly.entity_id
_entity_poly.type
_entity_poly.pdbx_seq_one_letter_code
_entity_poly.pdbx_strand_id
1 'polypeptide(L)' 'MKSRWREMKYNEELDCWVVFWGDNAGYKVRCGDWFELHLGYGRKLSCRMELGMEWYVIVGMNEVRFNLKPNETYQVDI' A
#
# COMPACT_ATOMS: atom_id res chain seq x y z
N MET A 1 -1.03 12.95 -19.34
CA MET A 1 -0.69 13.09 -17.90
C MET A 1 -0.21 11.75 -17.42
N LYS A 2 1.02 11.64 -16.89
CA LYS A 2 1.49 10.38 -16.30
C LYS A 2 0.55 10.02 -15.15
N SER A 3 0.09 8.77 -15.13
CA SER A 3 -0.67 8.23 -14.01
C SER A 3 0.03 8.60 -12.70
N ARG A 4 -0.70 9.28 -11.80
CA ARG A 4 -0.18 9.81 -10.53
C ARG A 4 -0.16 8.75 -9.42
N TRP A 5 -0.69 7.56 -9.68
CA TRP A 5 -0.66 6.43 -8.77
C TRP A 5 0.46 5.45 -9.13
N ARG A 6 0.90 4.71 -8.13
CA ARG A 6 1.94 3.68 -8.22
C ARG A 6 1.36 2.32 -7.85
N GLU A 7 1.91 1.27 -8.42
CA GLU A 7 1.55 -0.09 -8.04
C GLU A 7 2.30 -0.48 -6.77
N MET A 8 1.56 -0.99 -5.80
CA MET A 8 2.09 -1.64 -4.61
C MET A 8 1.79 -3.13 -4.70
N LYS A 9 2.83 -3.96 -4.65
CA LYS A 9 2.72 -5.43 -4.72
C LYS A 9 3.48 -6.05 -3.58
N TYR A 10 3.02 -7.20 -3.14
CA TYR A 10 3.76 -7.99 -2.16
C TYR A 10 4.95 -8.66 -2.84
N ASN A 11 6.11 -8.61 -2.21
CA ASN A 11 7.32 -9.27 -2.64
C ASN A 11 7.60 -10.45 -1.70
N GLU A 12 7.47 -11.68 -2.20
CA GLU A 12 7.63 -12.90 -1.41
C GLU A 12 9.07 -13.11 -0.92
N GLU A 13 10.08 -12.72 -1.70
CA GLU A 13 11.49 -12.87 -1.32
C GLU A 13 11.87 -11.95 -0.16
N LEU A 14 11.27 -10.76 -0.10
CA LEU A 14 11.53 -9.74 0.91
C LEU A 14 10.51 -9.74 2.06
N ASP A 15 9.45 -10.54 1.93
CA ASP A 15 8.30 -10.60 2.85
C ASP A 15 7.73 -9.21 3.19
N CYS A 16 7.57 -8.35 2.16
CA CYS A 16 7.07 -6.99 2.37
C CYS A 16 6.34 -6.41 1.15
N TRP A 17 5.59 -5.33 1.40
CA TRP A 17 4.96 -4.55 0.34
C TRP A 17 5.97 -3.60 -0.29
N VAL A 18 5.97 -3.56 -1.62
CA VAL A 18 6.88 -2.73 -2.41
C VAL A 18 6.08 -1.85 -3.37
N VAL A 19 6.30 -0.54 -3.32
CA VAL A 19 5.76 0.43 -4.27
C VAL A 19 6.75 0.60 -5.42
N PHE A 20 6.31 0.35 -6.65
CA PHE A 20 7.18 0.42 -7.83
C PHE A 20 7.09 1.79 -8.50
N TRP A 21 8.22 2.48 -8.52
CA TRP A 21 8.49 3.57 -9.47
C TRP A 21 9.12 2.93 -10.71
N GLY A 22 8.62 3.27 -11.91
CA GLY A 22 8.79 2.48 -13.14
C GLY A 22 10.22 2.13 -13.59
N ASP A 23 11.23 2.63 -12.88
CA ASP A 23 12.67 2.43 -13.02
C ASP A 23 13.25 1.36 -12.07
N ASN A 24 12.44 0.35 -11.67
CA ASN A 24 12.83 -0.84 -10.90
C ASN A 24 13.34 -0.60 -9.46
N ALA A 25 13.54 0.64 -9.04
CA ALA A 25 13.77 0.96 -7.63
C ALA A 25 12.43 0.98 -6.89
N GLY A 26 12.10 -0.15 -6.24
CA GLY A 26 10.90 -0.26 -5.41
C GLY A 26 11.12 0.32 -4.01
N TYR A 27 10.15 1.07 -3.50
CA TYR A 27 10.12 1.49 -2.10
C TYR A 27 9.50 0.40 -1.23
N LYS A 28 10.27 -0.10 -0.26
CA LYS A 28 9.79 -1.08 0.73
C LYS A 28 8.98 -0.36 1.79
N VAL A 29 7.68 -0.61 1.83
CA VAL A 29 6.78 -0.03 2.83
C VAL A 29 7.05 -0.68 4.18
N ARG A 30 7.18 0.15 5.21
CA ARG A 30 7.49 -0.21 6.60
C ARG A 30 6.27 0.01 7.49
N CYS A 31 6.26 -0.61 8.66
CA CYS A 31 5.28 -0.26 9.70
C CYS A 31 5.39 1.22 10.05
N GLY A 32 4.25 1.89 10.18
CA GLY A 32 4.17 3.33 10.44
C GLY A 32 4.16 4.20 9.19
N ASP A 33 4.49 3.68 8.00
CA ASP A 33 4.42 4.45 6.76
C ASP A 33 2.97 4.78 6.42
N TRP A 34 2.75 6.02 5.98
CA TRP A 34 1.46 6.52 5.53
C TRP A 34 1.42 6.63 4.01
N PHE A 35 0.29 6.28 3.41
CA PHE A 35 0.05 6.41 1.97
C PHE A 35 -1.45 6.53 1.69
N GLU A 36 -1.80 7.02 0.50
CA GLU A 36 -3.20 7.07 0.04
C GLU A 36 -3.50 5.85 -0.85
N LEU A 37 -4.44 5.01 -0.43
CA LEU A 37 -4.97 3.91 -1.24
C LEU A 37 -6.05 4.41 -2.19
N HIS A 38 -5.93 4.10 -3.48
CA HIS A 38 -6.93 4.46 -4.49
C HIS A 38 -8.06 3.42 -4.53
N LEU A 39 -9.29 3.87 -4.33
CA LEU A 39 -10.51 3.02 -4.34
C LEU A 39 -11.29 3.10 -5.66
N GLY A 40 -10.72 3.77 -6.68
CA GLY A 40 -11.40 4.07 -7.94
C GLY A 40 -12.29 5.31 -7.86
N TYR A 41 -12.76 5.78 -9.02
CA TYR A 41 -13.65 6.95 -9.15
C TYR A 41 -13.16 8.23 -8.43
N GLY A 42 -11.84 8.42 -8.37
CA GLY A 42 -11.21 9.56 -7.68
C GLY A 42 -11.24 9.47 -6.15
N ARG A 43 -11.77 8.40 -5.56
CA ARG A 43 -11.78 8.18 -4.11
C ARG A 43 -10.42 7.66 -3.65
N LYS A 44 -9.94 8.24 -2.54
CA LYS A 44 -8.71 7.84 -1.86
C LYS A 44 -8.99 7.59 -0.39
N LEU A 45 -8.17 6.76 0.23
CA LEU A 45 -8.21 6.45 1.65
C LEU A 45 -6.80 6.58 2.23
N SER A 46 -6.65 7.44 3.23
CA SER A 46 -5.39 7.55 3.98
C SER A 46 -5.21 6.33 4.87
N CYS A 47 -4.08 5.67 4.70
CA CYS A 47 -3.76 4.39 5.30
C CYS A 47 -2.41 4.46 6.01
N ARG A 48 -2.29 3.82 7.17
CA ARG A 48 -1.00 3.50 7.80
C ARG A 48 -0.71 2.01 7.68
N MET A 49 0.48 1.65 7.20
CA MET A 49 0.93 0.26 7.14
C MET A 49 1.29 -0.25 8.54
N GLU A 50 0.91 -1.49 8.83
CA GLU A 50 1.33 -2.22 10.03
C GLU A 50 1.49 -3.71 9.72
N LEU A 51 2.14 -4.43 10.64
CA LEU A 51 2.33 -5.88 10.56
C LEU A 51 1.82 -6.56 11.83
N GLY A 52 0.99 -7.59 11.63
CA GLY A 52 0.51 -8.50 12.66
C GLY A 52 0.87 -9.93 12.28
N MET A 53 -0.14 -10.82 12.26
CA MET A 53 0.02 -12.14 11.64
C MET A 53 0.13 -12.03 10.11
N GLU A 54 -0.55 -11.05 9.53
CA GLU A 54 -0.47 -10.67 8.12
C GLU A 54 -0.23 -9.15 8.05
N TRP A 55 0.24 -8.65 6.92
CA TRP A 55 0.30 -7.21 6.65
C TRP A 55 -1.11 -6.61 6.56
N TYR A 56 -1.32 -5.47 7.20
CA TYR A 56 -2.61 -4.78 7.21
C TYR A 56 -2.45 -3.26 7.18
N VAL A 57 -3.53 -2.58 6.80
CA VAL A 57 -3.62 -1.12 6.90
C VAL A 57 -4.58 -0.71 8.01
N ILE A 58 -4.24 0.37 8.70
CA ILE A 58 -5.12 1.09 9.60
C ILE A 58 -5.68 2.31 8.86
N VAL A 59 -7.00 2.50 8.94
CA VAL A 59 -7.69 3.58 8.21
C VAL A 59 -8.71 4.31 9.09
N GLY A 60 -8.88 5.60 8.82
CA GLY A 60 -9.88 6.47 9.45
C GLY A 60 -9.66 6.71 10.95
N MET A 61 -10.53 7.54 11.55
CA MET A 61 -10.42 7.93 12.97
C MET A 61 -10.65 6.78 13.96
N ASN A 62 -11.33 5.72 13.52
CA ASN A 62 -11.65 4.56 14.37
C ASN A 62 -10.59 3.46 14.28
N GLU A 63 -9.44 3.72 13.67
CA GLU A 63 -8.32 2.78 13.49
C GLU A 63 -8.77 1.42 12.93
N VAL A 64 -9.64 1.45 11.92
CA VAL A 64 -10.21 0.23 11.33
C VAL A 64 -9.12 -0.51 10.57
N ARG A 65 -9.08 -1.83 10.74
CA ARG A 65 -8.05 -2.69 10.14
C ARG A 65 -8.55 -3.42 8.91
N PHE A 66 -7.74 -3.40 7.86
CA PHE A 66 -7.97 -4.19 6.65
C PHE A 66 -6.71 -4.97 6.30
N ASN A 67 -6.81 -6.30 6.23
CA ASN A 67 -5.70 -7.13 5.79
C ASN A 67 -5.45 -6.92 4.30
N LEU A 68 -4.18 -6.77 3.94
CA LEU A 68 -3.77 -6.78 2.55
C LEU A 68 -3.68 -8.23 2.06
N LYS A 69 -3.96 -8.43 0.77
CA LYS A 69 -3.97 -9.75 0.14
C LYS A 69 -2.75 -9.88 -0.78
N PRO A 70 -1.78 -10.76 -0.48
CA PRO A 70 -0.52 -10.87 -1.24
C PRO A 70 -0.68 -11.08 -2.76
N ASN A 71 -1.79 -11.67 -3.18
CA ASN A 71 -2.14 -11.94 -4.58
C ASN A 71 -2.82 -10.76 -5.29
N GLU A 72 -3.03 -9.63 -4.61
CA GLU A 72 -3.63 -8.42 -5.17
C GLU A 72 -2.58 -7.34 -5.46
N THR A 73 -2.90 -6.46 -6.42
CA THR A 73 -2.12 -5.25 -6.68
C THR A 73 -2.93 -4.03 -6.25
N TYR A 74 -2.33 -3.20 -5.39
CA TYR A 74 -2.96 -1.98 -4.91
C TYR A 74 -2.38 -0.76 -5.62
N GLN A 75 -3.22 0.26 -5.84
CA GLN A 75 -2.79 1.54 -6.39
C GLN A 75 -2.64 2.56 -5.26
N VAL A 76 -1.45 3.14 -5.11
CA VAL A 76 -1.13 4.03 -3.99
C VAL A 76 -0.45 5.33 -4.42
N ASP A 77 -0.50 6.32 -3.53
CA ASP A 77 0.26 7.58 -3.58
C ASP A 77 1.06 7.67 -2.27
N ILE A 78 2.38 7.86 -2.36
CA ILE A 78 3.32 7.87 -1.23
C ILE A 78 4.17 9.14 -1.23
#